data_AF-F0SGS3-F1
#
_entry.id   AF-F0SGS3-F1
#
_cell.length_a   1.000
_cell.length_b   1.000
_cell.length_c   1.000
_cell.angle_alpha   90.00
_cell.angle_beta   90.00
_cell.angle_gamma   90.00
#
_symmetry.space_group_name_H-M   'P 1'
#
loop_
_entity.id
_entity.type
_entity.pdbx_description
1 polymer ?
#
loop_
_entity_poly.entity_id
_entity_poly.type
_entity_poly.pdbx_seq_one_letter_code
_entity_poly.pdbx_strand_id
1 'polypeptide(L)'
;MDVVLNANQVTGLVRRVDDEVRASGCDHTHRFTAEWARERSIAWDDLLDALEQNGAFCDCEVALNLEEDRPLSVETHALAVEGSNRWLLPPSFTPSVTVVSKILIAKEGIGKNNHAHDAEWLVPAPFDVKPRKRIRKSVHFFVGVESGLPTEIGFVTSIKPIAIGRFAQTIRSSKASELQMFDNNVAAFLCQKIAKLADGTPVGVDILERVVVASKHQELNVHRVFLRR
;
A
#
# COMPACT_ATOMS: atom_id res chain seq x y z
N MET A 1 16.58 4.16 -8.07
CA MET A 1 16.96 4.32 -6.65
C MET A 1 17.27 5.78 -6.47
N ASP A 2 16.44 6.47 -5.71
CA ASP A 2 16.65 7.88 -5.39
C ASP A 2 17.32 7.97 -4.02
N VAL A 3 18.48 8.63 -3.95
CA VAL A 3 19.23 8.77 -2.70
C VAL A 3 18.48 9.75 -1.80
N VAL A 4 18.04 9.27 -0.63
CA VAL A 4 17.30 10.08 0.35
C VAL A 4 18.27 10.71 1.34
N LEU A 5 19.24 9.95 1.84
CA LEU A 5 20.34 10.43 2.68
C LEU A 5 21.68 9.99 2.08
N ASN A 6 22.66 10.90 2.08
CA ASN A 6 24.05 10.49 1.84
C ASN A 6 24.65 9.79 3.07
N ALA A 7 25.81 9.15 2.91
CA ALA A 7 26.50 8.41 3.97
C ALA A 7 26.70 9.24 5.27
N ASN A 8 27.17 10.49 5.15
CA ASN A 8 27.38 11.36 6.30
C ASN A 8 26.08 11.69 7.03
N GLN A 9 24.99 11.88 6.28
CA GLN A 9 23.66 12.10 6.83
C GLN A 9 23.14 10.87 7.57
N VAL A 10 23.38 9.65 7.06
CA VAL A 10 23.03 8.40 7.75
C VAL A 10 23.79 8.27 9.06
N THR A 11 25.12 8.45 9.04
CA THR A 11 25.95 8.43 10.26
C THR A 11 25.48 9.48 11.27
N GLY A 12 25.14 10.70 10.81
CA GLY A 12 24.61 11.75 11.67
C GLY A 12 23.22 11.44 12.25
N LEU A 13 22.35 10.76 11.50
CA LEU A 13 21.04 10.31 11.98
C LEU A 13 21.19 9.20 13.03
N VAL A 14 21.94 8.15 12.71
CA VAL A 14 22.15 6.98 13.59
C VAL A 14 22.68 7.43 14.95
N ARG A 15 23.72 8.27 14.98
CA ARG A 15 24.29 8.77 16.24
C ARG A 15 23.32 9.62 17.04
N ARG A 16 22.63 10.57 16.37
CA ARG A 16 21.61 11.42 17.03
C ARG A 16 20.55 10.56 17.71
N VAL A 17 20.05 9.55 17.00
CA VAL A 17 18.94 8.71 17.46
C VAL A 17 19.41 7.74 18.55
N ASP A 18 20.58 7.13 18.41
CA ASP A 18 21.18 6.26 19.44
C ASP A 18 21.38 7.01 20.77
N ASP A 19 21.88 8.24 20.73
CA ASP A 19 22.04 9.09 21.92
C ASP A 19 20.69 9.38 22.61
N GLU A 20 19.65 9.72 21.85
CA GLU A 20 18.32 10.01 22.39
C GLU A 20 17.62 8.76 22.93
N VAL A 21 17.70 7.65 22.21
CA VAL A 21 17.11 6.37 22.65
C VAL A 21 17.78 5.89 23.93
N ARG A 22 19.11 6.07 24.08
CA ARG A 22 19.80 5.77 25.34
C ARG A 22 19.39 6.68 26.49
N ALA A 23 19.20 7.98 26.22
CA ALA A 23 18.86 8.96 27.25
C ALA A 23 17.39 8.86 27.71
N SER A 24 16.48 8.65 26.76
CA SER A 24 15.04 8.84 26.96
C SER A 24 14.21 7.57 26.75
N GLY A 25 14.84 6.48 26.30
CA GLY A 25 14.15 5.25 25.91
C GLY A 25 13.46 5.35 24.55
N CYS A 26 13.07 4.19 24.01
CA CYS A 26 12.28 4.10 22.78
C CYS A 26 10.79 3.97 23.08
N ASP A 27 9.95 4.77 22.41
CA ASP A 27 8.48 4.71 22.50
C ASP A 27 7.83 3.97 21.32
N HIS A 28 8.63 3.23 20.54
CA HIS A 28 8.23 2.53 19.32
C HIS A 28 7.66 3.45 18.23
N THR A 29 8.07 4.71 18.21
CA THR A 29 7.80 5.67 17.13
C THR A 29 9.11 6.17 16.50
N HIS A 30 9.01 7.00 15.46
CA HIS A 30 10.14 7.71 14.85
C HIS A 30 10.27 9.16 15.35
N ARG A 31 9.98 9.42 16.62
CA ARG A 31 9.93 10.77 17.19
C ARG A 31 11.23 11.54 16.95
N PHE A 32 12.37 10.95 17.31
CA PHE A 32 13.68 11.58 17.21
C PHE A 32 14.15 11.68 15.76
N THR A 33 13.89 10.64 14.97
CA THR A 33 14.21 10.63 13.53
C THR A 33 13.44 11.72 12.77
N ALA A 34 12.14 11.87 13.04
CA ALA A 34 11.29 12.90 12.44
C ALA A 34 11.74 14.31 12.81
N GLU A 35 12.16 14.52 14.06
CA GLU A 35 12.73 15.78 14.52
C GLU A 35 14.04 16.11 13.78
N TRP A 36 14.97 15.16 13.73
CA TRP A 36 16.26 15.33 13.04
C TRP A 36 16.10 15.64 11.55
N ALA A 37 15.15 14.97 10.89
CA ALA A 37 14.83 15.19 9.48
C ALA A 37 14.23 16.57 9.23
N ARG A 38 13.32 17.01 10.11
CA ARG A 38 12.72 18.35 10.06
C ARG A 38 13.76 19.45 10.21
N GLU A 39 14.71 19.32 11.14
CA GLU A 39 15.81 20.28 11.33
C GLU A 39 16.68 20.44 10.08
N ARG A 40 16.76 19.42 9.24
CA ARG A 40 17.61 19.35 8.05
C ARG A 40 16.85 19.48 6.74
N SER A 41 15.56 19.81 6.81
CA SER A 41 14.66 19.94 5.65
C SER A 41 14.66 18.69 4.75
N ILE A 42 14.79 17.50 5.36
CA ILE A 42 14.71 16.23 4.66
C ILE A 42 13.23 15.87 4.47
N ALA A 43 12.87 15.43 3.26
CA ALA A 43 11.51 15.00 2.95
C ALA A 43 11.14 13.79 3.81
N TRP A 44 10.25 14.01 4.79
CA TRP A 44 9.89 13.00 5.78
C TRP A 44 9.34 11.72 5.15
N ASP A 45 8.45 11.88 4.17
CA ASP A 45 7.78 10.75 3.53
C ASP A 45 8.78 9.84 2.81
N ASP A 46 9.74 10.41 2.08
CA ASP A 46 10.79 9.66 1.38
C ASP A 46 11.78 9.01 2.35
N LEU A 47 12.12 9.71 3.44
CA LEU A 47 12.97 9.15 4.49
C LEU A 47 12.28 7.96 5.15
N LEU A 48 11.03 8.12 5.57
CA LEU A 48 10.30 7.08 6.27
C LEU A 48 10.14 5.82 5.41
N ASP A 49 9.92 5.97 4.10
CA ASP A 49 9.91 4.82 3.20
C ASP A 49 11.25 4.11 3.11
N ALA A 50 12.35 4.87 3.01
CA ALA A 50 13.68 4.29 2.94
C ALA A 50 14.05 3.58 4.27
N LEU A 51 13.61 4.12 5.41
CA LEU A 51 13.75 3.49 6.72
C LEU A 51 12.97 2.16 6.79
N GLU A 52 11.70 2.17 6.41
CA GLU A 52 10.85 0.96 6.42
C GLU A 52 11.40 -0.13 5.48
N GLN A 53 11.94 0.23 4.30
CA GLN A 53 12.60 -0.70 3.38
C GLN A 53 13.87 -1.35 3.98
N ASN A 54 14.51 -0.68 4.94
CA ASN A 54 15.67 -1.19 5.68
C ASN A 54 15.29 -1.76 7.06
N GLY A 55 14.00 -2.02 7.30
CA GLY A 55 13.53 -2.62 8.54
C GLY A 55 13.56 -1.69 9.76
N ALA A 56 13.61 -0.37 9.56
CA ALA A 56 13.64 0.63 10.62
C ALA A 56 12.24 1.24 10.87
N PHE A 57 11.40 0.55 11.66
CA PHE A 57 10.02 0.95 11.98
C PHE A 57 9.87 1.74 13.30
N CYS A 58 10.93 1.88 14.10
CA CYS A 58 11.06 2.79 15.27
C CYS A 58 12.44 3.45 15.30
N ASP A 59 12.61 4.49 16.12
CA ASP A 59 13.91 5.10 16.45
C ASP A 59 14.93 4.05 16.94
N CYS A 60 14.48 3.06 17.72
CA CYS A 60 15.34 1.95 18.14
C CYS A 60 15.93 1.15 16.98
N GLU A 61 15.12 0.85 15.97
CA GLU A 61 15.52 0.09 14.79
C GLU A 61 16.29 0.97 13.80
N VAL A 62 16.10 2.29 13.80
CA VAL A 62 16.97 3.22 13.07
C VAL A 62 18.41 3.10 13.55
N ALA A 63 18.64 3.09 14.87
CA ALA A 63 19.97 2.96 15.45
C ALA A 63 20.59 1.55 15.27
N LEU A 64 19.76 0.50 15.19
CA LEU A 64 20.21 -0.89 15.13
C LEU A 64 20.35 -1.46 13.71
N ASN A 65 19.48 -1.05 12.78
CA ASN A 65 19.37 -1.68 11.45
C ASN A 65 20.01 -0.85 10.33
N LEU A 66 20.22 0.46 10.52
CA LEU A 66 20.94 1.25 9.53
C LEU A 66 22.45 1.09 9.69
N GLU A 67 23.12 0.85 8.57
CA GLU A 67 24.59 0.83 8.51
C GLU A 67 25.13 2.27 8.41
N GLU A 68 25.97 2.68 9.37
CA GLU A 68 26.76 3.92 9.26
C GLU A 68 27.58 3.92 7.95
N ASP A 69 27.86 5.11 7.43
CA ASP A 69 28.66 5.36 6.21
C ASP A 69 28.10 4.74 4.91
N ARG A 70 26.86 4.25 4.93
CA ARG A 70 26.14 3.80 3.74
C ARG A 70 25.04 4.79 3.38
N PRO A 71 24.92 5.26 2.12
CA PRO A 71 23.82 6.12 1.73
C PRO A 71 22.48 5.37 1.82
N LEU A 72 21.45 6.05 2.29
CA LEU A 72 20.10 5.53 2.34
C LEU A 72 19.36 5.94 1.07
N SER A 73 18.91 4.94 0.32
CA SER A 73 18.17 5.15 -0.92
C SER A 73 16.80 4.52 -0.83
N VAL A 74 15.85 5.06 -1.58
CA VAL A 74 14.54 4.44 -1.75
C VAL A 74 14.46 3.80 -3.13
N GLU A 75 14.02 2.55 -3.16
CA GLU A 75 13.73 1.89 -4.43
C GLU A 75 12.43 2.46 -5.04
N THR A 76 12.60 3.17 -6.15
CA THR A 76 11.49 3.65 -6.98
C THR A 76 11.21 2.59 -8.04
N HIS A 77 10.21 1.73 -7.82
CA HIS A 77 9.73 0.81 -8.85
C HIS A 77 8.89 1.60 -9.87
N ALA A 78 9.55 2.30 -10.79
CA ALA A 78 8.89 2.82 -11.99
C ALA A 78 8.82 1.68 -13.01
N LEU A 79 7.65 1.06 -13.16
CA LEU A 79 7.44 0.05 -14.21
C LEU A 79 6.48 0.59 -15.26
N ALA A 80 6.91 0.47 -16.52
CA ALA A 80 6.12 0.80 -17.69
C ALA A 80 4.98 -0.22 -17.79
N VAL A 81 3.75 0.23 -17.57
CA VAL A 81 2.57 -0.60 -17.78
C VAL A 81 2.20 -0.51 -19.25
N GLU A 82 2.16 -1.66 -19.95
CA GLU A 82 1.46 -1.77 -21.23
C GLU A 82 0.00 -1.35 -21.01
N GLY A 83 -0.41 -0.25 -21.64
CA GLY A 83 -1.57 0.58 -21.26
C GLY A 83 -2.96 -0.07 -21.24
N SER A 84 -3.10 -1.39 -21.43
CA SER A 84 -4.37 -2.12 -21.34
C SER A 84 -4.61 -2.82 -19.99
N ASN A 85 -3.57 -3.25 -19.25
CA ASN A 85 -3.72 -4.01 -17.99
C ASN A 85 -3.23 -3.23 -16.76
N ARG A 86 -3.86 -2.08 -16.47
CA ARG A 86 -3.47 -1.20 -15.37
C ARG A 86 -3.57 -1.83 -13.98
N TRP A 87 -4.35 -2.90 -13.82
CA TRP A 87 -4.49 -3.64 -12.56
C TRP A 87 -3.62 -4.89 -12.49
N LEU A 88 -2.74 -5.12 -13.49
CA LEU A 88 -1.85 -6.28 -13.53
C LEU A 88 -2.60 -7.60 -13.24
N LEU A 89 -3.78 -7.78 -13.85
CA LEU A 89 -4.50 -9.04 -13.74
C LEU A 89 -3.62 -10.17 -14.30
N PRO A 90 -3.61 -11.36 -13.67
CA PRO A 90 -2.87 -12.51 -14.18
C PRO A 90 -3.20 -12.76 -15.66
N PRO A 91 -2.23 -13.01 -16.54
CA PRO A 91 -2.48 -13.25 -17.97
C PRO A 91 -3.43 -14.43 -18.24
N SER A 92 -3.49 -15.38 -17.31
CA SER A 92 -4.37 -16.55 -17.34
C SER A 92 -5.74 -16.33 -16.69
N PHE A 93 -6.03 -15.12 -16.21
CA PHE A 93 -7.28 -14.83 -15.52
C PHE A 93 -8.46 -14.85 -16.49
N THR A 94 -9.42 -15.73 -16.20
CA THR A 94 -10.70 -15.80 -16.91
C THR A 94 -11.83 -15.44 -15.94
N PRO A 95 -12.63 -14.40 -16.22
CA PRO A 95 -13.71 -13.98 -15.33
C PRO A 95 -14.80 -15.06 -15.27
N SER A 96 -15.19 -15.45 -14.06
CA SER A 96 -16.26 -16.43 -13.81
C SER A 96 -17.45 -15.87 -13.02
N VAL A 97 -17.31 -14.64 -12.49
CA VAL A 97 -18.29 -13.99 -11.62
C VAL A 97 -19.21 -13.08 -12.43
N THR A 98 -20.52 -13.32 -12.35
CA THR A 98 -21.54 -12.50 -13.01
C THR A 98 -22.33 -11.63 -12.03
N VAL A 99 -22.29 -11.96 -10.74
CA VAL A 99 -23.00 -11.29 -9.65
C VAL A 99 -22.05 -11.04 -8.48
N VAL A 100 -22.11 -9.83 -7.93
CA VAL A 100 -21.34 -9.39 -6.77
C VAL A 100 -22.24 -9.42 -5.55
N SER A 101 -21.89 -10.25 -4.55
CA SER A 101 -22.58 -10.34 -3.26
C SER A 101 -21.68 -9.96 -2.07
N LYS A 102 -20.39 -9.74 -2.32
CA LYS A 102 -19.42 -9.27 -1.34
C LYS A 102 -18.54 -8.19 -1.94
N ILE A 103 -18.15 -7.23 -1.12
CA ILE A 103 -17.23 -6.14 -1.47
C ILE A 103 -16.23 -5.93 -0.35
N LEU A 104 -15.25 -5.06 -0.59
CA LEU A 104 -14.39 -4.53 0.45
C LEU A 104 -14.88 -3.14 0.89
N ILE A 105 -14.84 -2.87 2.18
CA ILE A 105 -15.08 -1.56 2.77
C ILE A 105 -13.92 -1.11 3.64
N ALA A 106 -13.74 0.20 3.75
CA ALA A 106 -12.85 0.80 4.73
C ALA A 106 -13.44 0.75 6.13
N LYS A 107 -12.56 0.77 7.13
CA LYS A 107 -12.91 0.91 8.54
C LYS A 107 -12.02 1.96 9.19
N GLU A 108 -12.59 2.76 10.06
CA GLU A 108 -11.84 3.66 10.92
C GLU A 108 -11.04 2.91 12.00
N GLY A 109 -10.00 3.56 12.53
CA GLY A 109 -9.24 3.05 13.69
C GLY A 109 -8.31 1.87 13.42
N ILE A 110 -8.04 1.51 12.16
CA ILE A 110 -7.20 0.35 11.79
C ILE A 110 -5.70 0.62 11.95
N GLY A 111 -5.30 1.89 11.97
CA GLY A 111 -3.92 2.31 12.16
C GLY A 111 -3.49 3.38 11.17
N LYS A 112 -2.19 3.71 11.21
CA LYS A 112 -1.57 4.65 10.27
C LYS A 112 -1.74 4.12 8.83
N ASN A 113 -1.80 5.01 7.83
CA ASN A 113 -1.89 4.69 6.40
C ASN A 113 -3.23 4.15 5.87
N ASN A 114 -4.30 4.20 6.67
CA ASN A 114 -5.67 3.88 6.22
C ASN A 114 -6.51 5.15 6.25
N HIS A 115 -6.75 5.77 5.08
CA HIS A 115 -7.28 7.13 4.98
C HIS A 115 -8.69 7.22 4.36
N ALA A 116 -9.17 6.16 3.71
CA ALA A 116 -10.55 6.10 3.21
C ALA A 116 -11.57 6.21 4.35
N HIS A 117 -12.75 6.76 4.07
CA HIS A 117 -13.78 7.01 5.07
C HIS A 117 -14.43 5.71 5.56
N ASP A 118 -14.97 5.70 6.78
CA ASP A 118 -15.63 4.50 7.31
C ASP A 118 -16.75 4.01 6.37
N ALA A 119 -16.85 2.68 6.22
CA ALA A 119 -17.80 1.98 5.36
C ALA A 119 -17.72 2.30 3.85
N GLU A 120 -16.76 3.12 3.42
CA GLU A 120 -16.53 3.44 2.02
C GLU A 120 -16.09 2.20 1.23
N TRP A 121 -16.61 2.03 0.01
CA TRP A 121 -16.22 0.91 -0.85
C TRP A 121 -14.75 1.04 -1.26
N LEU A 122 -14.08 -0.10 -1.32
CA LEU A 122 -12.67 -0.19 -1.68
C LEU A 122 -12.46 -1.06 -2.91
N VAL A 123 -11.58 -0.60 -3.80
CA VAL A 123 -11.06 -1.39 -4.91
C VAL A 123 -9.53 -1.24 -4.98
N PRO A 124 -8.79 -2.24 -5.49
CA PRO A 124 -7.34 -2.10 -5.67
C PRO A 124 -7.02 -0.88 -6.53
N ALA A 125 -5.95 -0.16 -6.19
CA ALA A 125 -5.45 0.93 -7.03
C ALA A 125 -4.92 0.38 -8.36
N PRO A 126 -5.07 1.12 -9.48
CA PRO A 126 -4.26 0.86 -10.66
C PRO A 126 -2.77 0.96 -10.31
N PHE A 127 -1.94 0.14 -10.94
CA PHE A 127 -0.51 0.03 -10.64
C PHE A 127 0.28 1.31 -10.91
N ASP A 128 -0.15 2.09 -11.91
CA ASP A 128 0.48 3.35 -12.32
C ASP A 128 0.03 4.57 -11.49
N VAL A 129 -0.77 4.37 -10.44
CA VAL A 129 -1.35 5.47 -9.65
C VAL A 129 -0.56 5.69 -8.36
N LYS A 130 -0.19 6.95 -8.13
CA LYS A 130 0.38 7.38 -6.85
C LYS A 130 -0.72 7.61 -5.82
N PRO A 131 -0.52 7.20 -4.56
CA PRO A 131 -1.50 7.40 -3.51
C PRO A 131 -1.66 8.90 -3.18
N ARG A 132 -2.90 9.35 -2.96
CA ARG A 132 -3.21 10.77 -2.66
C ARG A 132 -2.77 11.22 -1.26
N LYS A 133 -2.47 10.26 -0.38
CA LYS A 133 -1.87 10.44 0.94
C LYS A 133 -0.83 9.36 1.14
N ARG A 134 0.19 9.63 1.97
CA ARG A 134 1.24 8.65 2.23
C ARG A 134 0.67 7.33 2.77
N ILE A 135 1.16 6.25 2.18
CA ILE A 135 1.10 4.87 2.63
C ILE A 135 2.52 4.31 2.56
N ARG A 136 2.76 3.10 3.08
CA ARG A 136 4.10 2.50 2.98
C ARG A 136 4.45 2.23 1.51
N LYS A 137 5.65 2.63 1.04
CA LYS A 137 6.07 2.35 -0.35
C LYS A 137 6.16 0.86 -0.70
N SER A 138 6.35 -0.01 0.30
CA SER A 138 6.50 -1.44 0.10
C SER A 138 5.18 -2.20 -0.10
N VAL A 139 4.03 -1.53 0.06
CA VAL A 139 2.71 -2.16 -0.10
C VAL A 139 1.96 -1.57 -1.28
N HIS A 140 1.14 -2.41 -1.93
CA HIS A 140 0.10 -1.89 -2.80
C HIS A 140 -1.10 -1.46 -1.95
N PHE A 141 -2.07 -0.76 -2.56
CA PHE A 141 -3.17 -0.17 -1.78
C PHE A 141 -4.52 -0.26 -2.47
N PHE A 142 -5.56 -0.09 -1.66
CA PHE A 142 -6.93 0.16 -2.11
C PHE A 142 -7.19 1.65 -2.23
N VAL A 143 -8.08 2.00 -3.14
CA VAL A 143 -8.64 3.35 -3.30
C VAL A 143 -10.07 3.34 -2.79
N GLY A 144 -10.39 4.29 -1.90
CA GLY A 144 -11.76 4.65 -1.55
C GLY A 144 -12.51 5.17 -2.76
N VAL A 145 -13.63 4.53 -3.10
CA VAL A 145 -14.42 4.87 -4.29
C VAL A 145 -14.96 6.30 -4.21
N GLU A 146 -15.42 6.77 -3.05
CA GLU A 146 -16.01 8.10 -2.91
C GLU A 146 -14.98 9.22 -2.71
N SER A 147 -13.96 8.97 -1.88
CA SER A 147 -12.95 9.92 -1.42
C SER A 147 -11.72 9.95 -2.32
N GLY A 148 -11.43 8.84 -3.02
CA GLY A 148 -10.15 8.62 -3.71
C GLY A 148 -8.96 8.44 -2.76
N LEU A 149 -9.20 8.32 -1.44
CA LEU A 149 -8.13 8.20 -0.47
C LEU A 149 -7.58 6.77 -0.40
N PRO A 150 -6.27 6.61 -0.19
CA PRO A 150 -5.64 5.30 -0.14
C PRO A 150 -5.83 4.62 1.22
N THR A 151 -5.93 3.29 1.20
CA THR A 151 -6.01 2.44 2.39
C THR A 151 -5.27 1.13 2.14
N GLU A 152 -4.46 0.67 3.09
CA GLU A 152 -3.70 -0.59 2.97
C GLU A 152 -4.58 -1.82 3.23
N ILE A 153 -5.62 -1.68 4.06
CA ILE A 153 -6.44 -2.80 4.54
C ILE A 153 -7.93 -2.56 4.28
N GLY A 154 -8.57 -3.44 3.53
CA GLY A 154 -10.02 -3.49 3.36
C GLY A 154 -10.67 -4.61 4.15
N PHE A 155 -11.97 -4.49 4.42
CA PHE A 155 -12.75 -5.49 5.15
C PHE A 155 -13.87 -6.04 4.29
N VAL A 156 -13.97 -7.36 4.24
CA VAL A 156 -15.04 -8.03 3.50
C VAL A 156 -16.39 -7.71 4.15
N THR A 157 -17.38 -7.33 3.35
CA THR A 157 -18.77 -7.21 3.79
C THR A 157 -19.70 -7.79 2.73
N SER A 158 -20.77 -8.45 3.17
CA SER A 158 -21.84 -8.88 2.27
C SER A 158 -22.72 -7.69 1.88
N ILE A 159 -23.22 -7.73 0.65
CA ILE A 159 -24.17 -6.75 0.12
C ILE A 159 -25.34 -7.47 -0.56
N LYS A 160 -26.42 -6.72 -0.82
CA LYS A 160 -27.47 -7.20 -1.72
C LYS A 160 -26.83 -7.50 -3.09
N PRO A 161 -27.05 -8.70 -3.66
CA PRO A 161 -26.43 -9.07 -4.93
C PRO A 161 -26.71 -8.07 -6.06
N ILE A 162 -25.67 -7.66 -6.78
CA ILE A 162 -25.76 -6.78 -7.95
C ILE A 162 -25.01 -7.38 -9.15
N ALA A 163 -25.45 -7.08 -10.36
CA ALA A 163 -24.77 -7.53 -11.58
C ALA A 163 -23.34 -6.95 -11.65
N ILE A 164 -22.38 -7.75 -12.13
CA ILE A 164 -20.97 -7.35 -12.22
C ILE A 164 -20.77 -6.04 -13.01
N GLY A 165 -21.53 -5.86 -14.10
CA GLY A 165 -21.49 -4.62 -14.90
C GLY A 165 -21.99 -3.40 -14.15
N ARG A 166 -22.99 -3.56 -13.25
CA ARG A 166 -23.48 -2.47 -12.41
C ARG A 166 -22.46 -2.11 -11.33
N PHE A 167 -21.79 -3.12 -10.76
CA PHE A 167 -20.69 -2.89 -9.83
C PHE A 167 -19.55 -2.11 -10.51
N ALA A 168 -19.02 -2.60 -11.64
CA ALA A 168 -17.97 -1.91 -12.38
C ALA A 168 -18.37 -0.49 -12.79
N GLN A 169 -19.62 -0.28 -13.23
CA GLN A 169 -20.14 1.05 -13.54
C GLN A 169 -20.13 1.98 -12.31
N THR A 170 -20.51 1.47 -11.14
CA THR A 170 -20.50 2.25 -9.89
C THR A 170 -19.08 2.74 -9.56
N ILE A 171 -18.07 1.87 -9.75
CA ILE A 171 -16.66 2.22 -9.53
C ILE A 171 -16.17 3.26 -10.56
N ARG A 172 -16.52 3.12 -11.84
CA ARG A 172 -16.13 4.08 -12.89
C ARG A 172 -16.77 5.45 -12.74
N SER A 173 -18.01 5.50 -12.23
CA SER A 173 -18.75 6.74 -12.00
C SER A 173 -18.32 7.48 -10.73
N SER A 174 -17.27 7.00 -10.07
CA SER A 174 -16.75 7.58 -8.85
C SER A 174 -15.99 8.90 -9.07
N LYS A 175 -15.67 9.62 -7.99
CA LYS A 175 -14.89 10.86 -8.05
C LYS A 175 -13.39 10.61 -8.26
N ALA A 176 -12.94 9.37 -8.09
CA ALA A 176 -11.55 8.97 -8.29
C ALA A 176 -11.31 8.74 -9.80
N SER A 177 -10.76 9.74 -10.49
CA SER A 177 -10.46 9.69 -11.93
C SER A 177 -9.60 8.49 -12.32
N GLU A 178 -8.72 8.04 -11.42
CA GLU A 178 -7.89 6.86 -11.58
C GLU A 178 -8.69 5.57 -11.83
N LEU A 179 -9.94 5.50 -11.34
CA LEU A 179 -10.81 4.33 -11.43
C LEU A 179 -11.69 4.31 -12.70
N GLN A 180 -11.61 5.30 -13.59
CA GLN A 180 -12.46 5.38 -14.78
C GLN A 180 -12.30 4.20 -15.76
N MET A 181 -11.13 3.54 -15.74
CA MET A 181 -10.84 2.34 -16.56
C MET A 181 -11.21 1.02 -15.86
N PHE A 182 -11.81 1.07 -14.66
CA PHE A 182 -12.19 -0.14 -13.92
C PHE A 182 -13.29 -0.91 -14.65
N ASP A 183 -12.99 -2.12 -15.12
CA ASP A 183 -13.88 -2.89 -15.97
C ASP A 183 -14.45 -4.14 -15.27
N ASN A 184 -15.21 -4.94 -16.04
CA ASN A 184 -15.80 -6.17 -15.53
C ASN A 184 -14.75 -7.24 -15.16
N ASN A 185 -13.56 -7.21 -15.77
CA ASN A 185 -12.50 -8.17 -15.50
C ASN A 185 -11.87 -7.88 -14.13
N VAL A 186 -11.54 -6.62 -13.86
CA VAL A 186 -11.00 -6.20 -12.55
C VAL A 186 -12.04 -6.45 -11.46
N ALA A 187 -13.31 -6.13 -11.74
CA ALA A 187 -14.42 -6.43 -10.85
C ALA A 187 -14.53 -7.92 -10.52
N ALA A 188 -14.54 -8.79 -11.55
CA ALA A 188 -14.67 -10.23 -11.38
C ALA A 188 -13.48 -10.81 -10.63
N PHE A 189 -12.26 -10.32 -10.91
CA PHE A 189 -11.05 -10.73 -10.22
C PHE A 189 -11.15 -10.45 -8.72
N LEU A 190 -11.47 -9.21 -8.34
CA LEU A 190 -11.63 -8.83 -6.93
C LEU A 190 -12.69 -9.69 -6.24
N CYS A 191 -13.87 -9.83 -6.85
CA CYS A 191 -14.98 -10.58 -6.28
C CYS A 191 -14.61 -12.06 -6.10
N GLN A 192 -13.93 -12.67 -7.06
CA GLN A 192 -13.48 -14.06 -6.97
C GLN A 192 -12.48 -14.26 -5.83
N LYS A 193 -11.59 -13.30 -5.57
CA LYS A 193 -10.61 -13.35 -4.48
C LYS A 193 -11.25 -13.29 -3.10
N ILE A 194 -12.35 -12.56 -2.94
CA ILE A 194 -13.01 -12.38 -1.64
C ILE A 194 -14.25 -13.24 -1.44
N ALA A 195 -14.73 -13.95 -2.46
CA ALA A 195 -16.00 -14.68 -2.44
C ALA A 195 -16.15 -15.67 -1.26
N LYS A 196 -15.06 -16.35 -0.90
CA LYS A 196 -15.05 -17.36 0.18
C LYS A 196 -14.71 -16.80 1.56
N LEU A 197 -14.42 -15.50 1.67
CA LEU A 197 -14.03 -14.87 2.92
C LEU A 197 -15.26 -14.50 3.74
N ALA A 198 -15.17 -14.65 5.06
CA ALA A 198 -16.23 -14.25 5.98
C ALA A 198 -16.29 -12.73 6.14
N ASP A 199 -17.46 -12.21 6.52
CA ASP A 199 -17.61 -10.77 6.77
C ASP A 199 -16.70 -10.32 7.92
N GLY A 200 -16.14 -9.13 7.79
CA GLY A 200 -15.11 -8.61 8.69
C GLY A 200 -13.71 -9.19 8.47
N THR A 201 -13.50 -10.11 7.52
CA THR A 201 -12.14 -10.58 7.18
C THR A 201 -11.31 -9.41 6.64
N PRO A 202 -10.16 -9.09 7.24
CA PRO A 202 -9.27 -8.07 6.71
C PRO A 202 -8.45 -8.60 5.53
N VAL A 203 -8.30 -7.77 4.50
CA VAL A 203 -7.69 -8.10 3.22
C VAL A 203 -6.73 -6.99 2.83
N GLY A 204 -5.56 -7.37 2.32
CA GLY A 204 -4.55 -6.49 1.73
C GLY A 204 -4.40 -6.75 0.23
N VAL A 205 -3.66 -5.88 -0.43
CA VAL A 205 -3.24 -6.05 -1.82
C VAL A 205 -1.74 -5.87 -1.96
N ASP A 206 -1.13 -6.69 -2.82
CA ASP A 206 0.28 -6.61 -3.19
C ASP A 206 0.45 -6.83 -4.69
N ILE A 207 1.62 -6.48 -5.20
CA ILE A 207 2.07 -6.84 -6.54
C ILE A 207 3.13 -7.92 -6.42
N LEU A 208 2.85 -9.10 -6.95
CA LEU A 208 3.76 -10.25 -6.90
C LEU A 208 4.59 -10.30 -8.18
N GLU A 209 5.91 -10.45 -8.03
CA GLU A 209 6.77 -10.86 -9.13
C GLU A 209 6.65 -12.37 -9.35
N ARG A 210 6.32 -12.76 -10.59
CA ARG A 210 6.27 -14.14 -11.07
C ARG A 210 7.40 -14.37 -12.04
N VAL A 211 8.25 -15.34 -11.72
CA VAL A 211 9.31 -15.82 -12.61
C VAL A 211 8.87 -17.14 -13.22
N VAL A 212 8.75 -17.16 -14.55
CA VAL A 212 8.53 -18.37 -15.35
C VAL A 212 9.78 -18.60 -16.19
N VAL A 213 10.00 -19.84 -16.65
CA VAL A 213 11.19 -20.34 -17.35
C VAL A 213 11.71 -19.40 -18.48
N ALA A 214 10.85 -18.55 -19.05
CA ALA A 214 11.23 -17.59 -20.10
C ALA A 214 10.72 -16.14 -19.91
N SER A 215 10.07 -15.80 -18.79
CA SER A 215 9.57 -14.44 -18.56
C SER A 215 9.43 -14.08 -17.09
N LYS A 216 9.61 -12.80 -16.78
CA LYS A 216 9.20 -12.21 -15.51
C LYS A 216 7.97 -11.34 -15.76
N HIS A 217 6.94 -11.50 -14.95
CA HIS A 217 5.77 -10.62 -15.00
C HIS A 217 5.29 -10.30 -13.59
N GLN A 218 4.51 -9.24 -13.47
CA GLN A 218 3.90 -8.82 -12.21
C GLN A 218 2.42 -9.09 -12.23
N GLU A 219 1.89 -9.47 -11.08
CA GLU A 219 0.47 -9.76 -10.90
C GLU A 219 -0.08 -9.11 -9.64
N LEU A 220 -1.26 -8.51 -9.74
CA LEU A 220 -2.02 -8.10 -8.57
C LEU A 220 -2.43 -9.33 -7.76
N ASN A 221 -2.24 -9.22 -6.45
CA ASN A 221 -2.68 -10.21 -5.48
C ASN A 221 -3.57 -9.56 -4.44
N VAL A 222 -4.68 -10.22 -4.11
CA VAL A 222 -5.60 -9.85 -3.04
C VAL A 222 -5.55 -10.99 -2.03
N HIS A 223 -5.16 -10.71 -0.78
CA HIS A 223 -4.87 -11.74 0.21
C HIS A 223 -5.38 -11.36 1.59
N ARG A 224 -5.65 -12.36 2.43
CA ARG A 224 -6.04 -12.13 3.83
C ARG A 224 -4.83 -11.63 4.62
N VAL A 225 -5.04 -10.60 5.43
CA VAL A 225 -4.01 -10.10 6.36
C VAL A 225 -4.34 -10.46 7.81
N PHE A 226 -3.35 -10.41 8.69
CA PHE A 226 -3.53 -10.59 10.12
C PHE A 226 -3.25 -9.26 10.82
N LEU A 227 -4.27 -8.71 11.46
CA LEU A 227 -4.11 -7.52 12.29
C LEU A 227 -3.49 -7.94 13.62
N ARG A 228 -2.32 -7.38 13.96
CA ARG A 228 -1.80 -7.47 15.33
C ARG A 228 -2.72 -6.62 16.21
N ARG A 229 -3.29 -7.23 17.24
CA ARG A 229 -4.10 -6.56 18.26
C ARG A 229 -3.20 -5.76 19.20
#